data_AF-A0A3M1Y2Y0-F1
#
_entry.id   AF-A0A3M1Y2Y0-F1
#
_cell.length_a   1.000
_cell.length_b   1.000
_cell.length_c   1.000
_cell.angle_alpha   90.00
_cell.angle_beta   90.00
_cell.angle_gamma   90.00
#
_symmetry.space_group_name_H-M   'P 1'
#
loop_
_entity.id
_entity.type
_entity.pdbx_description
1 polymer ?
#
loop_
_entity_poly.entity_id
_entity_poly.type
_entity_poly.pdbx_seq_one_letter_code
_entity_poly.pdbx_strand_id
1 'polypeptide(L)'
;MPAITRLISRAVTATALLGLLLWLGLGSIALHAQPVDSTAAVIDTLVATDSLQAIPGDSTGSAVLDSLIRAAGGFDPLPGDPGDSLGRAQAATKQQRYADSLRATSDLKAPVTYQAADSIVFDVGQGILFLYREADLKYEEIGLKAREVQVNLDNQTLYANGVPDAEGKLQGKPEFSQGGETYHAKTVAYNFATQKGRVTEGRMIQSGNYIIADTAKYQPDGSFHGKNGKFTTCDAEDPHFYIRSRRLKVLPDQRLIS
;
A
#
# COMPACT_ATOMS: atom_id res chain seq x y z
N MET A 1 -71.96 20.62 21.81
CA MET A 1 -72.26 21.14 20.45
C MET A 1 -72.36 22.65 20.54
N PRO A 2 -71.99 23.45 19.52
CA PRO A 2 -71.07 23.21 18.38
C PRO A 2 -69.60 23.40 18.83
N ALA A 3 -68.50 23.06 18.12
CA ALA A 3 -68.07 23.19 16.73
C ALA A 3 -67.59 24.61 16.32
N ILE A 4 -66.27 24.78 16.17
CA ILE A 4 -65.63 25.97 15.57
C ILE A 4 -64.58 25.54 14.53
N THR A 5 -64.99 25.67 13.27
CA THR A 5 -64.26 26.04 12.03
C THR A 5 -62.73 25.91 11.96
N ARG A 6 -62.25 25.19 10.93
CA ARG A 6 -60.90 25.37 10.33
C ARG A 6 -60.95 26.34 9.13
N LEU A 7 -60.06 27.34 9.12
CA LEU A 7 -59.66 28.20 7.99
C LEU A 7 -58.40 28.97 8.45
N ILE A 8 -57.44 29.46 7.65
CA ILE A 8 -57.13 29.49 6.20
C ILE A 8 -55.60 29.14 6.08
N SER A 9 -54.85 29.04 4.97
CA SER A 9 -55.02 29.18 3.50
C SER A 9 -53.90 28.40 2.77
N ARG A 10 -53.76 28.55 1.44
CA ARG A 10 -52.56 28.20 0.66
C ARG A 10 -52.30 29.28 -0.40
N ALA A 11 -51.22 30.06 -0.29
CA ALA A 11 -50.56 30.74 -1.42
C ALA A 11 -49.29 31.49 -0.96
N VAL A 12 -48.13 31.15 -1.55
CA VAL A 12 -47.04 32.10 -1.83
C VAL A 12 -46.60 31.81 -3.27
N THR A 13 -46.50 32.86 -4.08
CA THR A 13 -46.35 32.76 -5.55
C THR A 13 -44.89 32.69 -5.98
N ALA A 14 -44.63 32.03 -7.10
CA ALA A 14 -43.36 32.13 -7.79
C ALA A 14 -43.23 33.50 -8.49
N THR A 15 -42.05 34.11 -8.41
CA THR A 15 -41.71 35.33 -9.15
C THR A 15 -40.31 35.17 -9.74
N ALA A 16 -40.24 34.96 -11.06
CA ALA A 16 -38.98 35.03 -11.81
C ALA A 16 -38.95 36.36 -12.56
N LEU A 17 -37.88 37.14 -12.39
CA LEU A 17 -37.65 38.38 -13.14
C LEU A 17 -36.21 38.47 -13.64
N LEU A 18 -36.13 38.97 -14.86
CA LEU A 18 -35.02 39.17 -15.79
C LEU A 18 -33.61 39.29 -15.17
N GLY A 19 -32.66 38.60 -15.79
CA GLY A 19 -31.25 39.01 -15.75
C GLY A 19 -30.97 40.16 -16.72
N LEU A 20 -29.87 40.87 -16.48
CA LEU A 20 -29.30 41.87 -17.38
C LEU A 20 -27.79 41.65 -17.47
N LEU A 21 -27.23 41.61 -18.68
CA LEU A 21 -25.78 41.51 -18.87
C LEU A 21 -25.13 42.85 -18.55
N LEU A 22 -24.00 42.82 -17.84
CA LEU A 22 -22.97 43.84 -18.00
C LEU A 22 -21.61 43.15 -18.15
N TRP A 23 -21.05 43.24 -19.36
CA TRP A 23 -19.84 42.50 -19.75
C TRP A 23 -18.67 43.48 -19.86
N LEU A 24 -17.88 43.58 -18.79
CA LEU A 24 -16.60 44.29 -18.78
C LEU A 24 -15.50 43.29 -18.50
N GLY A 25 -14.87 42.80 -19.58
CA GLY A 25 -13.76 41.85 -19.50
C GLY A 25 -12.43 42.55 -19.31
N LEU A 26 -11.53 41.92 -18.54
CA LEU A 26 -10.10 42.25 -18.44
C LEU A 26 -9.36 40.99 -17.97
N GLY A 27 -8.28 40.61 -18.66
CA GLY A 27 -7.28 39.67 -18.10
C GLY A 27 -7.49 38.15 -18.31
N SER A 28 -7.89 37.69 -19.49
CA SER A 28 -7.73 36.26 -19.84
C SER A 28 -6.24 35.91 -20.04
N ILE A 29 -5.55 35.51 -18.96
CA ILE A 29 -4.19 34.94 -19.04
C ILE A 29 -4.30 33.41 -19.02
N ALA A 30 -4.40 32.82 -20.21
CA ALA A 30 -4.20 31.40 -20.44
C ALA A 30 -3.10 31.24 -21.49
N LEU A 31 -1.89 30.87 -21.04
CA LEU A 31 -0.75 30.70 -21.95
C LEU A 31 0.08 29.46 -21.60
N HIS A 32 -0.14 28.41 -22.39
CA HIS A 32 0.82 27.36 -22.74
C HIS A 32 1.58 26.66 -21.61
N ALA A 33 0.94 25.64 -21.01
CA ALA A 33 1.66 24.44 -20.65
C ALA A 33 1.84 23.59 -21.93
N GLN A 34 3.08 23.37 -22.37
CA GLN A 34 3.40 22.39 -23.42
C GLN A 34 3.81 21.05 -22.80
N PRO A 35 3.53 19.91 -23.46
CA PRO A 35 4.03 18.62 -23.02
C PRO A 35 5.54 18.53 -23.28
N VAL A 36 6.28 17.93 -22.35
CA VAL A 36 7.66 17.46 -22.58
C VAL A 36 7.68 15.95 -22.41
N ASP A 37 7.98 15.24 -23.49
CA ASP A 37 8.19 13.80 -23.52
C ASP A 37 9.40 13.51 -24.41
N SER A 38 10.21 12.53 -23.97
CA SER A 38 11.19 11.77 -24.74
C SER A 38 12.51 12.43 -25.23
N THR A 39 13.60 11.77 -24.79
CA THR A 39 14.83 11.43 -25.53
C THR A 39 15.90 12.49 -25.88
N ALA A 40 16.97 12.53 -25.06
CA ALA A 40 18.39 12.45 -25.47
C ALA A 40 19.21 12.07 -24.21
N ALA A 41 19.82 10.88 -24.11
CA ALA A 41 21.04 10.44 -24.79
C ALA A 41 22.33 11.17 -24.34
N VAL A 42 22.86 10.76 -23.17
CA VAL A 42 24.31 10.83 -22.88
C VAL A 42 24.73 9.47 -22.30
N ILE A 43 25.45 8.69 -23.09
CA ILE A 43 26.23 7.54 -22.60
C ILE A 43 27.68 8.02 -22.65
N ASP A 44 28.33 8.17 -21.50
CA ASP A 44 29.78 8.38 -21.48
C ASP A 44 30.50 7.31 -20.64
N THR A 45 30.96 6.30 -21.38
CA THR A 45 32.26 5.65 -21.26
C THR A 45 33.08 5.92 -20.00
N LEU A 46 33.13 4.94 -19.10
CA LEU A 46 34.34 4.67 -18.31
C LEU A 46 34.77 3.22 -18.54
N VAL A 47 35.76 3.05 -19.43
CA VAL A 47 36.45 1.78 -19.62
C VAL A 47 37.42 1.58 -18.46
N ALA A 48 37.16 0.58 -17.63
CA ALA A 48 38.16 -0.03 -16.77
C ALA A 48 38.69 -1.29 -17.46
N THR A 49 40.00 -1.35 -17.72
CA THR A 49 40.62 -2.43 -18.48
C THR A 49 40.89 -3.68 -17.65
N ASP A 50 40.53 -4.82 -18.22
CA ASP A 50 41.18 -6.13 -18.13
C ASP A 50 42.35 -6.30 -17.12
N SER A 51 42.16 -7.21 -16.16
CA SER A 51 43.21 -8.15 -15.74
C SER A 51 42.64 -9.25 -14.82
N LEU A 52 42.22 -10.37 -15.40
CA LEU A 52 41.95 -11.61 -14.65
C LEU A 52 43.04 -12.65 -14.92
N GLN A 53 43.95 -12.84 -13.96
CA GLN A 53 44.92 -13.93 -13.97
C GLN A 53 44.41 -15.16 -13.21
N ALA A 54 44.85 -16.33 -13.63
CA ALA A 54 44.27 -17.62 -13.24
C ALA A 54 44.67 -18.09 -11.84
N ILE A 55 43.77 -18.87 -11.22
CA ILE A 55 44.05 -19.66 -10.02
C ILE A 55 44.54 -21.06 -10.47
N PRO A 56 45.73 -21.53 -10.04
CA PRO A 56 46.13 -22.92 -10.24
C PRO A 56 45.36 -23.84 -9.28
N GLY A 57 44.94 -25.00 -9.77
CA GLY A 57 44.28 -26.00 -8.93
C GLY A 57 45.27 -26.91 -8.20
N ASP A 58 44.81 -27.50 -7.09
CA ASP A 58 45.32 -28.76 -6.57
C ASP A 58 44.12 -29.67 -6.22
N SER A 59 44.39 -30.85 -5.67
CA SER A 59 43.66 -32.08 -5.90
C SER A 59 43.19 -32.74 -4.59
N THR A 60 42.58 -33.93 -4.72
CA THR A 60 41.92 -34.72 -3.68
C THR A 60 40.59 -34.13 -3.16
N GLY A 61 39.53 -34.93 -2.93
CA GLY A 61 39.33 -36.33 -3.32
C GLY A 61 38.30 -37.07 -2.47
N SER A 62 37.07 -37.24 -2.96
CA SER A 62 36.13 -38.26 -2.48
C SER A 62 35.01 -38.53 -3.50
N ALA A 63 34.51 -39.76 -3.55
CA ALA A 63 33.21 -40.11 -4.15
C ALA A 63 32.05 -39.61 -3.24
N VAL A 64 30.76 -39.62 -3.57
CA VAL A 64 29.91 -40.39 -4.51
C VAL A 64 28.89 -39.42 -5.19
N LEU A 65 28.13 -39.73 -6.25
CA LEU A 65 27.39 -40.96 -6.59
C LEU A 65 27.09 -41.04 -8.11
N ASP A 66 27.09 -42.24 -8.69
CA ASP A 66 26.68 -42.53 -10.07
C ASP A 66 25.21 -43.03 -10.15
N SER A 67 24.48 -42.66 -11.21
CA SER A 67 23.15 -43.19 -11.59
C SER A 67 22.73 -42.83 -13.03
N LEU A 68 23.53 -43.26 -14.00
CA LEU A 68 23.10 -43.84 -15.29
C LEU A 68 21.65 -43.60 -15.81
N ILE A 69 21.45 -42.70 -16.79
CA ILE A 69 20.57 -42.98 -17.96
C ILE A 69 21.20 -42.39 -19.24
N ARG A 70 21.74 -43.25 -20.12
CA ARG A 70 22.09 -42.90 -21.51
C ARG A 70 22.13 -44.16 -22.39
N ALA A 71 20.97 -44.60 -22.87
CA ALA A 71 20.89 -45.52 -24.00
C ALA A 71 21.14 -44.76 -25.31
N ALA A 72 21.72 -45.43 -26.32
CA ALA A 72 22.14 -44.81 -27.58
C ALA A 72 21.32 -45.29 -28.78
N GLY A 73 21.26 -44.44 -29.80
CA GLY A 73 20.52 -44.63 -31.04
C GLY A 73 19.93 -43.29 -31.48
N GLY A 74 20.24 -42.71 -32.64
CA GLY A 74 21.06 -43.22 -33.75
C GLY A 74 20.29 -42.99 -35.05
N PHE A 75 20.40 -41.78 -35.60
CA PHE A 75 19.63 -41.35 -36.77
C PHE A 75 20.42 -40.28 -37.52
N ASP A 76 20.90 -40.59 -38.73
CA ASP A 76 21.57 -39.63 -39.62
C ASP A 76 20.58 -39.00 -40.61
N PRO A 77 20.75 -37.72 -41.00
CA PRO A 77 19.79 -36.98 -41.81
C PRO A 77 20.16 -36.89 -43.30
N LEU A 78 19.16 -36.70 -44.18
CA LEU A 78 19.33 -36.18 -45.54
C LEU A 78 18.18 -35.20 -45.94
N PRO A 79 18.35 -34.31 -46.93
CA PRO A 79 17.78 -32.95 -46.89
C PRO A 79 16.71 -32.61 -47.95
N GLY A 80 16.13 -31.40 -47.88
CA GLY A 80 15.03 -30.99 -48.79
C GLY A 80 14.63 -29.50 -48.91
N ASP A 81 15.51 -28.53 -48.62
CA ASP A 81 15.51 -27.13 -49.14
C ASP A 81 14.21 -26.24 -48.97
N PRO A 82 14.02 -25.04 -49.57
CA PRO A 82 13.98 -23.82 -48.74
C PRO A 82 12.76 -22.86 -48.91
N GLY A 83 12.62 -21.94 -47.94
CA GLY A 83 11.72 -20.77 -47.94
C GLY A 83 11.48 -20.29 -46.50
N ASP A 84 12.03 -19.17 -46.01
CA ASP A 84 11.79 -17.74 -46.34
C ASP A 84 10.67 -17.09 -45.49
N SER A 85 10.76 -15.77 -45.30
CA SER A 85 9.83 -14.84 -44.63
C SER A 85 9.73 -14.85 -43.09
N LEU A 86 10.54 -13.98 -42.48
CA LEU A 86 10.13 -12.93 -41.54
C LEU A 86 9.05 -13.27 -40.47
N GLY A 87 9.50 -13.60 -39.25
CA GLY A 87 8.65 -13.75 -38.06
C GLY A 87 9.25 -13.12 -36.79
N ARG A 88 9.52 -11.81 -36.77
CA ARG A 88 10.10 -11.11 -35.60
C ARG A 88 9.07 -10.91 -34.49
N ALA A 89 8.68 -12.01 -33.83
CA ALA A 89 7.73 -12.02 -32.73
C ALA A 89 8.17 -11.06 -31.61
N GLN A 90 7.44 -9.96 -31.44
CA GLN A 90 7.62 -9.06 -30.31
C GLN A 90 7.10 -9.76 -29.05
N ALA A 91 8.03 -10.33 -28.27
CA ALA A 91 7.75 -10.90 -26.96
C ALA A 91 7.41 -9.76 -25.97
N ALA A 92 6.21 -9.21 -26.09
CA ALA A 92 5.66 -8.26 -25.15
C ALA A 92 5.41 -8.99 -23.82
N THR A 93 6.37 -8.89 -22.90
CA THR A 93 6.31 -9.47 -21.55
C THR A 93 5.17 -8.83 -20.77
N LYS A 94 3.97 -9.38 -20.94
CA LYS A 94 2.77 -9.04 -20.19
C LYS A 94 3.00 -9.43 -18.73
N GLN A 95 3.52 -8.50 -17.92
CA GLN A 95 3.66 -8.66 -16.48
C GLN A 95 2.26 -8.87 -15.87
N GLN A 96 1.87 -10.12 -15.68
CA GLN A 96 0.61 -10.48 -15.06
C GLN A 96 0.70 -10.20 -13.55
N ARG A 97 0.29 -8.99 -13.15
CA ARG A 97 0.01 -8.65 -11.75
C ARG A 97 -1.18 -9.48 -11.29
N TYR A 98 -0.91 -10.72 -10.85
CA TYR A 98 -1.89 -11.60 -10.23
C TYR A 98 -2.25 -11.04 -8.85
N ALA A 99 -3.23 -10.15 -8.83
CA ALA A 99 -3.93 -9.77 -7.61
C ALA A 99 -4.86 -10.92 -7.22
N ASP A 100 -4.29 -11.96 -6.62
CA ASP A 100 -5.06 -13.10 -6.09
C ASP A 100 -5.86 -12.66 -4.86
N SER A 101 -7.13 -13.08 -4.78
CA SER A 101 -8.07 -12.66 -3.75
C SER A 101 -8.50 -13.89 -2.94
N LEU A 102 -7.73 -14.21 -1.89
CA LEU A 102 -7.93 -15.44 -1.13
C LEU A 102 -9.34 -15.55 -0.55
N ARG A 103 -9.99 -16.67 -0.86
CA ARG A 103 -11.17 -17.18 -0.16
C ARG A 103 -10.81 -18.47 0.58
N ALA A 104 -9.93 -18.34 1.58
CA ALA A 104 -9.84 -19.33 2.63
C ALA A 104 -11.15 -19.39 3.42
N THR A 105 -11.43 -20.51 4.09
CA THR A 105 -12.63 -20.74 4.93
C THR A 105 -12.56 -19.93 6.23
N SER A 106 -12.63 -18.61 6.10
CA SER A 106 -12.44 -17.62 7.15
C SER A 106 -13.65 -16.71 7.22
N ASP A 107 -14.02 -16.24 8.42
CA ASP A 107 -15.17 -15.36 8.66
C ASP A 107 -14.90 -13.90 8.22
N LEU A 108 -14.16 -13.71 7.13
CA LEU A 108 -13.88 -12.43 6.50
C LEU A 108 -15.07 -12.02 5.62
N LYS A 109 -15.61 -10.83 5.85
CA LYS A 109 -16.85 -10.36 5.20
C LYS A 109 -16.64 -9.94 3.75
N ALA A 110 -15.39 -9.60 3.40
CA ALA A 110 -14.96 -9.13 2.10
C ALA A 110 -13.68 -9.90 1.65
N PRO A 111 -13.35 -9.95 0.35
CA PRO A 111 -12.05 -10.41 -0.10
C PRO A 111 -10.94 -9.47 0.40
N VAL A 112 -9.84 -10.04 0.90
CA VAL A 112 -8.58 -9.29 1.04
C VAL A 112 -7.92 -9.21 -0.33
N THR A 113 -7.43 -8.03 -0.69
CA THR A 113 -6.53 -7.87 -1.85
C THR A 113 -5.15 -7.46 -1.34
N TYR A 114 -4.10 -8.03 -1.91
CA TYR A 114 -2.72 -7.78 -1.48
C TYR A 114 -1.73 -7.85 -2.65
N GLN A 115 -0.63 -7.13 -2.52
CA GLN A 115 0.55 -7.18 -3.38
C GLN A 115 1.81 -7.00 -2.52
N ALA A 116 2.95 -7.44 -3.03
CA ALA A 116 4.29 -7.16 -2.50
C ALA A 116 5.27 -7.01 -3.67
N ALA A 117 6.39 -6.31 -3.49
CA ALA A 117 7.35 -6.03 -4.56
C ALA A 117 8.43 -7.11 -4.73
N ASP A 118 8.75 -7.87 -3.68
CA ASP A 118 9.77 -8.92 -3.71
C ASP A 118 9.18 -10.33 -3.68
N SER A 119 8.45 -10.67 -2.63
CA SER A 119 7.93 -12.03 -2.46
C SER A 119 6.65 -12.10 -1.62
N ILE A 120 5.86 -13.13 -1.93
CA ILE A 120 4.65 -13.53 -1.21
C ILE A 120 4.83 -15.00 -0.86
N VAL A 121 4.74 -15.34 0.42
CA VAL A 121 4.95 -16.70 0.92
C VAL A 121 3.72 -17.12 1.73
N PHE A 122 3.15 -18.29 1.44
CA PHE A 122 2.01 -18.82 2.18
C PHE A 122 2.41 -20.12 2.88
N ASP A 123 2.47 -20.08 4.21
CA ASP A 123 2.61 -21.28 5.05
C ASP A 123 1.22 -21.92 5.20
N VAL A 124 0.98 -22.94 4.38
CA VAL A 124 -0.26 -23.75 4.37
C VAL A 124 -0.43 -24.52 5.69
N GLY A 125 0.65 -24.82 6.41
CA GLY A 125 0.62 -25.58 7.67
C GLY A 125 0.26 -24.72 8.89
N GLN A 126 0.51 -23.41 8.84
CA GLN A 126 0.15 -22.46 9.89
C GLN A 126 -1.01 -21.51 9.52
N GLY A 127 -1.49 -21.56 8.28
CA GLY A 127 -2.50 -20.62 7.78
C GLY A 127 -1.99 -19.18 7.66
N ILE A 128 -0.68 -18.98 7.42
CA ILE A 128 -0.03 -17.66 7.45
C ILE A 128 0.44 -17.22 6.07
N LEU A 129 -0.06 -16.07 5.62
CA LEU A 129 0.44 -15.32 4.47
C LEU A 129 1.49 -14.28 4.93
N PHE A 130 2.64 -14.26 4.28
CA PHE A 130 3.69 -13.27 4.46
C PHE A 130 3.87 -12.45 3.17
N LEU A 131 4.02 -11.13 3.31
CA LEU A 131 4.21 -10.17 2.23
C LEU A 131 5.51 -9.39 2.49
N TYR A 132 6.48 -9.52 1.60
CA TYR A 132 7.84 -8.99 1.78
C TYR A 132 8.17 -7.87 0.78
N ARG A 133 8.71 -6.78 1.33
CA ARG A 133 9.15 -5.54 0.67
C ARG A 133 8.01 -4.84 -0.06
N GLU A 134 7.59 -3.69 0.48
CA GLU A 134 6.52 -2.86 -0.11
C GLU A 134 5.22 -3.65 -0.29
N ALA A 135 4.79 -4.27 0.80
CA ALA A 135 3.47 -4.86 0.90
C ALA A 135 2.41 -3.74 0.84
N ASP A 136 1.40 -3.90 -0.01
CA ASP A 136 0.17 -3.10 -0.07
C ASP A 136 -1.02 -4.07 0.09
N LEU A 137 -1.81 -3.89 1.14
CA LEU A 137 -2.96 -4.72 1.49
C LEU A 137 -4.20 -3.83 1.67
N LYS A 138 -5.33 -4.27 1.12
CA LYS A 138 -6.62 -3.59 1.22
C LYS A 138 -7.75 -4.57 1.55
N TYR A 139 -8.59 -4.20 2.52
CA TYR A 139 -9.74 -4.97 3.01
C TYR A 139 -10.85 -4.00 3.44
N GLU A 140 -12.05 -4.10 2.88
CA GLU A 140 -13.14 -3.12 3.10
C GLU A 140 -12.62 -1.66 2.88
N GLU A 141 -12.76 -0.78 3.87
CA GLU A 141 -12.22 0.60 3.86
C GLU A 141 -10.80 0.73 4.43
N ILE A 142 -10.17 -0.39 4.80
CA ILE A 142 -8.84 -0.43 5.40
C ILE A 142 -7.78 -0.56 4.31
N GLY A 143 -6.83 0.36 4.30
CA GLY A 143 -5.56 0.26 3.60
C GLY A 143 -4.40 0.03 4.55
N LEU A 144 -3.39 -0.70 4.11
CA LEU A 144 -2.13 -0.88 4.82
C LEU A 144 -0.97 -0.96 3.81
N LYS A 145 0.11 -0.21 4.07
CA LYS A 145 1.41 -0.41 3.43
C LYS A 145 2.49 -0.63 4.47
N ALA A 146 3.43 -1.55 4.25
CA ALA A 146 4.57 -1.76 5.15
C ALA A 146 5.76 -2.44 4.45
N ARG A 147 6.90 -2.55 5.15
CA ARG A 147 8.05 -3.33 4.66
C ARG A 147 7.79 -4.84 4.76
N GLU A 148 7.14 -5.26 5.84
CA GLU A 148 6.70 -6.64 6.07
C GLU A 148 5.27 -6.63 6.61
N VAL A 149 4.44 -7.57 6.12
CA VAL A 149 3.12 -7.87 6.65
C VAL A 149 2.96 -9.38 6.79
N GLN A 150 2.47 -9.80 7.95
CA GLN A 150 2.04 -11.17 8.26
C GLN A 150 0.52 -11.17 8.45
N VAL A 151 -0.18 -12.10 7.82
CA VAL A 151 -1.63 -12.32 8.00
C VAL A 151 -1.86 -13.78 8.35
N ASN A 152 -2.33 -14.05 9.57
CA ASN A 152 -2.81 -15.38 9.95
C ASN A 152 -4.32 -15.45 9.67
N LEU A 153 -4.71 -16.34 8.76
CA LEU A 153 -6.08 -16.45 8.25
C LEU A 153 -7.02 -17.06 9.29
N ASP A 154 -6.54 -18.06 10.05
CA ASP A 154 -7.34 -18.81 11.03
C ASP A 154 -7.76 -17.96 12.24
N ASN A 155 -6.82 -17.18 12.78
CA ASN A 155 -7.07 -16.23 13.87
C ASN A 155 -7.61 -14.88 13.36
N GLN A 156 -7.69 -14.70 12.04
CA GLN A 156 -8.05 -13.45 11.36
C GLN A 156 -7.25 -12.25 11.88
N THR A 157 -5.94 -12.44 12.10
CA THR A 157 -5.01 -11.40 12.59
C THR A 157 -4.06 -10.93 11.50
N LEU A 158 -3.70 -9.67 11.58
CA LEU A 158 -2.67 -9.03 10.79
C LEU A 158 -1.62 -8.43 11.72
N TYR A 159 -0.35 -8.54 11.35
CA TYR A 159 0.77 -7.85 11.96
C TYR A 159 1.62 -7.21 10.86
N ALA A 160 2.13 -6.01 11.10
CA ALA A 160 2.96 -5.28 10.16
C ALA A 160 4.04 -4.47 10.85
N ASN A 161 5.23 -4.41 10.24
CA ASN A 161 6.40 -3.73 10.79
C ASN A 161 7.28 -3.12 9.69
N GLY A 162 8.10 -2.15 10.09
CA GLY A 162 9.28 -1.77 9.34
C GLY A 162 10.42 -2.75 9.62
N VAL A 163 11.46 -2.73 8.78
CA VAL A 163 12.68 -3.53 8.94
C VAL A 163 13.86 -2.55 9.12
N PRO A 164 14.78 -2.76 10.08
CA PRO A 164 15.97 -1.93 10.20
C PRO A 164 16.92 -2.13 8.99
N ASP A 165 17.55 -1.07 8.53
CA ASP A 165 18.73 -1.12 7.66
C ASP A 165 20.01 -1.45 8.45
N ALA A 166 21.17 -1.44 7.79
CA ALA A 166 22.47 -1.74 8.41
C ALA A 166 22.85 -0.71 9.48
N GLU A 167 22.34 0.50 9.36
CA GLU A 167 22.49 1.63 10.27
C GLU A 167 21.45 1.60 11.42
N GLY A 168 20.54 0.61 11.44
CA GLY A 168 19.52 0.41 12.47
C GLY A 168 18.27 1.30 12.32
N LYS A 169 18.16 2.07 11.24
CA LYS A 169 17.00 2.93 10.95
C LYS A 169 15.88 2.10 10.32
N LEU A 170 14.67 2.25 10.85
CA LEU A 170 13.50 1.51 10.38
C LEU A 170 13.03 2.00 9.00
N GLN A 171 13.11 1.12 8.02
CA GLN A 171 12.65 1.31 6.65
C GLN A 171 11.25 0.72 6.45
N GLY A 172 10.42 1.40 5.66
CA GLY A 172 9.03 0.99 5.37
C GLY A 172 8.15 0.82 6.61
N LYS A 173 8.20 1.80 7.53
CA LYS A 173 7.26 1.95 8.66
C LYS A 173 5.81 1.77 8.17
N PRO A 174 4.97 0.95 8.84
CA PRO A 174 3.56 0.80 8.51
C PRO A 174 2.81 2.14 8.36
N GLU A 175 2.11 2.26 7.24
CA GLU A 175 1.10 3.26 6.93
C GLU A 175 -0.26 2.54 6.90
N PHE A 176 -1.07 2.73 7.95
CA PHE A 176 -2.44 2.22 8.05
C PHE A 176 -3.40 3.35 7.70
N SER A 177 -4.47 3.08 6.95
CA SER A 177 -5.51 4.05 6.65
C SER A 177 -6.90 3.43 6.79
N GLN A 178 -7.84 4.21 7.32
CA GLN A 178 -9.22 3.78 7.56
C GLN A 178 -10.13 5.01 7.66
N GLY A 179 -11.29 4.98 6.98
CA GLY A 179 -12.28 6.08 7.04
C GLY A 179 -11.78 7.43 6.51
N GLY A 180 -10.71 7.45 5.71
CA GLY A 180 -10.04 8.66 5.23
C GLY A 180 -8.93 9.21 6.13
N GLU A 181 -8.81 8.75 7.38
CA GLU A 181 -7.65 9.05 8.23
C GLU A 181 -6.46 8.14 7.89
N THR A 182 -5.24 8.64 8.11
CA THR A 182 -3.98 7.90 7.87
C THR A 182 -3.06 8.00 9.09
N TYR A 183 -2.44 6.87 9.42
CA TYR A 183 -1.67 6.66 10.63
C TYR A 183 -0.35 5.96 10.30
N HIS A 184 0.77 6.58 10.64
CA HIS A 184 2.10 5.97 10.50
C HIS A 184 2.53 5.36 11.84
N ALA A 185 3.24 4.24 11.82
CA ALA A 185 3.62 3.52 13.04
C ALA A 185 4.93 2.74 12.89
N LYS A 186 5.48 2.27 14.01
CA LYS A 186 6.58 1.28 14.00
C LYS A 186 6.05 -0.14 13.81
N THR A 187 4.98 -0.48 14.52
CA THR A 187 4.23 -1.72 14.31
C THR A 187 2.72 -1.47 14.38
N VAL A 188 1.98 -2.23 13.57
CA VAL A 188 0.52 -2.32 13.59
C VAL A 188 0.14 -3.78 13.78
N ALA A 189 -0.74 -4.05 14.73
CA ALA A 189 -1.44 -5.33 14.85
C ALA A 189 -2.94 -5.07 14.74
N TYR A 190 -3.65 -5.89 13.97
CA TYR A 190 -5.09 -5.78 13.76
C TYR A 190 -5.75 -7.16 13.81
N ASN A 191 -7.05 -7.21 14.13
CA ASN A 191 -7.84 -8.42 14.06
C ASN A 191 -9.16 -8.11 13.33
N PHE A 192 -9.37 -8.73 12.17
CA PHE A 192 -10.50 -8.44 11.28
C PHE A 192 -11.85 -8.83 11.91
N ALA A 193 -11.87 -9.94 12.66
CA ALA A 193 -13.07 -10.45 13.33
C ALA A 193 -13.64 -9.47 14.36
N THR A 194 -12.76 -8.96 15.25
CA THR A 194 -13.15 -8.09 16.37
C THR A 194 -12.97 -6.60 16.09
N GLN A 195 -12.44 -6.24 14.91
CA GLN A 195 -12.13 -4.88 14.45
C GLN A 195 -11.26 -4.06 15.43
N LYS A 196 -10.44 -4.75 16.23
CA LYS A 196 -9.54 -4.15 17.23
C LYS A 196 -8.12 -4.07 16.70
N GLY A 197 -7.49 -2.91 16.88
CA GLY A 197 -6.09 -2.66 16.53
C GLY A 197 -5.22 -2.37 17.76
N ARG A 198 -3.92 -2.59 17.61
CA ARG A 198 -2.87 -2.06 18.49
C ARG A 198 -1.77 -1.45 17.63
N VAL A 199 -1.32 -0.26 18.02
CA VAL A 199 -0.26 0.49 17.33
C VAL A 199 0.87 0.79 18.30
N THR A 200 2.13 0.76 17.86
CA THR A 200 3.30 1.22 18.63
C THR A 200 4.05 2.33 17.92
N GLU A 201 4.52 3.32 18.69
CA GLU A 201 5.17 4.55 18.18
C GLU A 201 4.37 5.17 17.02
N GLY A 202 3.06 5.37 17.25
CA GLY A 202 2.10 5.80 16.24
C GLY A 202 2.01 7.33 16.12
N ARG A 203 1.89 7.83 14.88
CA ARG A 203 1.68 9.23 14.50
C ARG A 203 0.47 9.32 13.56
N MET A 204 -0.53 10.11 13.97
CA MET A 204 -1.77 10.40 13.25
C MET A 204 -1.74 11.86 12.78
N ILE A 205 -2.28 12.14 11.59
CA ILE A 205 -2.51 13.51 11.09
C ILE A 205 -4.01 13.80 11.10
N GLN A 206 -4.43 14.85 11.79
CA GLN A 206 -5.84 15.24 11.89
C GLN A 206 -5.98 16.77 11.82
N SER A 207 -6.64 17.28 10.76
CA SER A 207 -6.90 18.71 10.53
C SER A 207 -5.67 19.61 10.66
N GLY A 208 -4.51 19.18 10.15
CA GLY A 208 -3.23 19.90 10.23
C GLY A 208 -2.47 19.76 11.55
N ASN A 209 -2.96 18.95 12.49
CA ASN A 209 -2.31 18.64 13.76
C ASN A 209 -1.77 17.21 13.75
N TYR A 210 -0.75 16.95 14.58
CA TYR A 210 -0.14 15.64 14.79
C TYR A 210 -0.47 15.11 16.18
N ILE A 211 -1.00 13.89 16.23
CA ILE A 211 -1.26 13.14 17.46
C ILE A 211 -0.30 11.95 17.49
N ILE A 212 0.60 11.91 18.48
CA ILE A 212 1.65 10.89 18.60
C ILE A 212 1.46 10.11 19.91
N ALA A 213 1.66 8.79 19.91
CA ALA A 213 1.55 7.95 21.11
C ALA A 213 2.52 6.75 21.10
N ASP A 214 3.23 6.52 22.23
CA ASP A 214 4.12 5.36 22.44
C ASP A 214 3.41 4.03 22.15
N THR A 215 2.13 3.93 22.52
CA THR A 215 1.28 2.76 22.26
C THR A 215 -0.18 3.22 22.26
N ALA A 216 -0.96 2.70 21.31
CA ALA A 216 -2.41 2.94 21.26
C ALA A 216 -3.20 1.67 20.92
N LYS A 217 -4.51 1.72 21.15
CA LYS A 217 -5.49 0.72 20.73
C LYS A 217 -6.55 1.39 19.85
N TYR A 218 -6.87 0.75 18.73
CA TYR A 218 -8.00 1.09 17.88
C TYR A 218 -9.20 0.21 18.25
N GLN A 219 -10.40 0.78 18.26
CA GLN A 219 -11.61 0.16 18.75
C GLN A 219 -12.69 0.10 17.63
N PRO A 220 -13.70 -0.79 17.72
CA PRO A 220 -14.73 -0.94 16.69
C PRO A 220 -15.67 0.27 16.55
N ASP A 221 -15.73 1.16 17.55
CA ASP A 221 -16.39 2.48 17.47
C ASP A 221 -15.53 3.52 16.74
N GLY A 222 -14.50 3.08 16.01
CA GLY A 222 -13.46 3.88 15.36
C GLY A 222 -12.56 4.66 16.33
N SER A 223 -12.73 4.50 17.65
CA SER A 223 -12.04 5.33 18.62
C SER A 223 -10.64 4.82 18.99
N PHE A 224 -9.75 5.77 19.30
CA PHE A 224 -8.32 5.51 19.46
C PHE A 224 -7.87 5.89 20.88
N HIS A 225 -7.43 4.89 21.63
CA HIS A 225 -7.01 5.01 23.03
C HIS A 225 -5.48 4.93 23.15
N GLY A 226 -4.81 6.08 23.25
CA GLY A 226 -3.35 6.19 23.36
C GLY A 226 -2.84 6.30 24.80
N LYS A 227 -1.65 5.75 25.05
CA LYS A 227 -0.81 5.96 26.24
C LYS A 227 0.36 6.87 25.85
N ASN A 228 0.75 7.79 26.76
CA ASN A 228 1.86 8.74 26.57
C ASN A 228 1.71 9.55 25.27
N GLY A 229 0.62 10.33 25.19
CA GLY A 229 0.33 11.18 24.05
C GLY A 229 1.19 12.44 23.98
N LYS A 230 1.59 12.83 22.77
CA LYS A 230 1.94 14.21 22.39
C LYS A 230 0.88 14.73 21.40
N PHE A 231 0.44 15.98 21.57
CA PHE A 231 -0.33 16.73 20.56
C PHE A 231 0.45 17.97 20.14
N THR A 232 0.56 18.25 18.84
CA THR A 232 1.36 19.35 18.30
C THR A 232 0.90 19.75 16.89
N THR A 233 1.31 20.94 16.43
CA THR A 233 1.26 21.36 15.02
C THR A 233 2.62 21.22 14.32
N CYS A 234 3.67 20.81 15.02
CA CYS A 234 4.99 20.57 14.44
C CYS A 234 5.07 19.15 13.83
N ASP A 235 5.48 19.11 12.57
CA ASP A 235 5.59 17.95 11.69
C ASP A 235 6.83 17.08 11.93
N ALA A 236 7.90 17.66 12.49
CA ALA A 236 9.18 16.99 12.78
C ALA A 236 9.04 15.64 13.53
N GLU A 237 9.99 14.73 13.28
CA GLU A 237 9.94 13.36 13.84
C GLU A 237 10.04 13.34 15.38
N ASP A 238 10.82 14.25 15.97
CA ASP A 238 10.61 14.67 17.36
C ASP A 238 10.14 16.13 17.40
N PRO A 239 8.89 16.42 17.81
CA PRO A 239 8.35 17.79 17.79
C PRO A 239 9.01 18.72 18.81
N HIS A 240 9.45 19.89 18.34
CA HIS A 240 10.07 20.94 19.18
C HIS A 240 9.17 21.43 20.34
N PHE A 241 7.85 21.33 20.17
CA PHE A 241 6.85 21.66 21.19
C PHE A 241 5.67 20.69 21.09
N TYR A 242 5.04 20.37 22.22
CA TYR A 242 3.84 19.54 22.28
C TYR A 242 3.11 19.64 23.63
N ILE A 243 1.80 19.42 23.63
CA ILE A 243 1.01 19.16 24.84
C ILE A 243 1.13 17.66 25.15
N ARG A 244 1.57 17.30 26.36
CA ARG A 244 1.75 15.89 26.77
C ARG A 244 0.61 15.40 27.66
N SER A 245 0.13 14.18 27.43
CA SER A 245 -0.76 13.48 28.37
C SER A 245 -0.32 12.03 28.63
N ARG A 246 -0.62 11.50 29.81
CA ARG A 246 -0.40 10.07 30.13
C ARG A 246 -1.37 9.14 29.39
N ARG A 247 -2.56 9.64 29.05
CA ARG A 247 -3.64 8.92 28.36
C ARG A 247 -4.41 9.88 27.45
N LEU A 248 -4.83 9.42 26.28
CA LEU A 248 -5.68 10.16 25.34
C LEU A 248 -6.79 9.23 24.82
N LYS A 249 -7.95 9.80 24.52
CA LYS A 249 -8.96 9.18 23.63
C LYS A 249 -9.19 10.16 22.48
N VAL A 250 -8.98 9.71 21.24
CA VAL A 250 -9.51 10.37 20.04
C VAL A 250 -10.82 9.67 19.68
N LEU A 251 -11.79 10.45 19.22
CA LEU A 251 -13.05 9.97 18.68
C LEU A 251 -13.05 10.27 17.17
N PRO A 252 -13.49 9.33 16.32
CA PRO A 252 -13.58 9.56 14.88
C PRO A 252 -14.68 10.58 14.59
N ASP A 253 -14.50 11.31 13.48
CA ASP A 253 -15.54 12.13 12.82
C ASP A 253 -16.40 13.00 13.77
N GLN A 254 -15.78 13.64 14.77
CA GLN A 254 -16.44 14.63 15.65
C GLN A 254 -16.73 15.94 14.90
N ARG A 255 -17.66 15.86 13.95
CA ARG A 255 -18.28 17.03 13.33
C ARG A 255 -19.03 17.81 14.39
N LEU A 256 -18.79 19.11 14.44
CA LEU A 256 -19.66 20.04 15.15
C LEU A 256 -21.01 20.07 14.43
N ILE A 257 -21.98 19.32 14.95
CA ILE A 257 -23.40 19.54 14.63
C ILE A 257 -23.82 20.87 15.26
N SER A 258 -24.36 21.75 14.42
CA SER A 258 -24.91 23.07 14.77
C SER A 258 -26.43 23.03 14.87
#